data_AF-A0A7Y7ZUR7-F1
#
_entry.id   AF-A0A7Y7ZUR7-F1
#
_cell.length_a   1.000
_cell.length_b   1.000
_cell.length_c   1.000
_cell.angle_alpha   90.00
_cell.angle_beta   90.00
_cell.angle_gamma   90.00
#
_symmetry.space_group_name_H-M   'P 1'
#
loop_
_entity.id
_entity.type
_entity.pdbx_description
1 polymer ?
#
loop_
_entity_poly.entity_id
_entity_poly.type
_entity_poly.pdbx_seq_one_letter_code
_entity_poly.pdbx_strand_id
1 'polypeptide(L)'
;MLSWDEFDKEEDGEVVAKGANAGHATEANMDRLDGAGAAAAIEARAVTANDSAAIVRAKAALDKLDVAEGLAELEGSAARVAVDEKRMINCRADLNQLVPFKYDWAW
;
A
#
# COMPACT_ATOMS: atom_id res chain seq x y z
N MET A 1 -26.52 30.32 11.23
CA MET A 1 -25.92 29.11 11.84
C MET A 1 -26.69 27.94 11.26
N LEU A 2 -26.08 27.18 10.35
CA LEU A 2 -26.72 26.02 9.74
C LEU A 2 -26.62 24.86 10.74
N SER A 3 -27.76 24.43 11.27
CA SER A 3 -27.88 23.27 12.15
C SER A 3 -27.99 22.00 11.31
N TRP A 4 -27.25 20.97 11.72
CA TRP A 4 -27.16 19.67 11.06
C TRP A 4 -28.48 18.89 10.95
N ASP A 5 -29.57 19.32 11.60
CA ASP A 5 -30.90 18.69 11.54
C ASP A 5 -31.60 18.84 10.17
N GLU A 6 -31.06 19.64 9.24
CA GLU A 6 -31.66 19.85 7.92
C GLU A 6 -31.24 18.78 6.89
N PHE A 7 -30.28 17.91 7.22
CA PHE A 7 -29.73 16.89 6.32
C PHE A 7 -30.54 15.57 6.31
N ASP A 8 -31.42 15.34 7.29
CA ASP A 8 -32.29 14.15 7.34
C ASP A 8 -33.55 14.27 6.47
N LYS A 9 -33.70 15.35 5.69
CA LYS A 9 -34.73 15.41 4.65
C LYS A 9 -34.24 14.66 3.42
N GLU A 10 -34.83 13.47 3.22
CA GLU A 10 -34.64 12.64 2.03
C GLU A 10 -34.88 13.45 0.75
N GLU A 11 -33.79 13.86 0.10
CA GLU A 11 -33.80 14.16 -1.33
C GLU A 11 -33.58 12.83 -2.08
N ASP A 12 -34.66 12.34 -2.68
CA ASP A 12 -34.66 11.26 -3.68
C ASP A 12 -33.72 11.61 -4.84
N GLY A 13 -32.45 11.23 -4.69
CA GLY A 13 -31.40 11.41 -5.68
C GLY A 13 -30.51 10.18 -5.66
N GLU A 14 -30.84 9.19 -6.49
CA GLU A 14 -30.10 7.96 -6.68
C GLU A 14 -28.68 8.25 -7.21
N VAL A 15 -27.76 8.58 -6.29
CA VAL A 15 -26.32 8.55 -6.56
C VAL A 15 -25.88 7.10 -6.44
N VAL A 16 -25.85 6.42 -7.58
CA VAL A 16 -25.16 5.14 -7.75
C VAL A 16 -23.69 5.38 -7.39
N ALA A 17 -23.35 5.21 -6.13
CA ALA A 17 -21.98 5.04 -5.68
C ALA A 17 -21.52 3.70 -6.22
N LYS A 18 -21.14 3.68 -7.50
CA LYS A 18 -20.24 2.68 -8.04
C LYS A 18 -18.89 2.94 -7.40
N GLY A 19 -18.79 2.58 -6.12
CA GLY A 19 -17.53 2.30 -5.47
C GLY A 19 -16.92 1.19 -6.30
N ALA A 20 -16.07 1.57 -7.24
CA ALA A 20 -15.25 0.62 -7.94
C ALA A 20 -14.51 -0.13 -6.84
N ASN A 21 -14.95 -1.36 -6.62
CA ASN A 21 -14.23 -2.38 -5.89
C ASN A 21 -12.87 -2.38 -6.56
N ALA A 22 -11.90 -1.66 -5.99
CA ALA A 22 -10.54 -1.60 -6.49
C ALA A 22 -10.14 -3.06 -6.60
N GLY A 23 -10.01 -3.54 -7.84
CA GLY A 23 -10.04 -4.96 -8.13
C GLY A 23 -9.09 -5.66 -7.20
N HIS A 24 -9.63 -6.48 -6.29
CA HIS A 24 -8.82 -7.30 -5.40
C HIS A 24 -7.90 -8.10 -6.31
N ALA A 25 -6.62 -7.74 -6.34
CA ALA A 25 -5.61 -8.60 -6.92
C ALA A 25 -5.70 -9.91 -6.13
N THR A 26 -5.98 -11.00 -6.82
CA THR A 26 -5.97 -12.31 -6.17
C THR A 26 -4.56 -12.60 -5.69
N GLU A 27 -4.41 -13.33 -4.58
CA GLU A 27 -3.11 -13.74 -4.03
C GLU A 27 -2.23 -14.35 -5.13
N ALA A 28 -2.80 -15.20 -5.99
CA ALA A 28 -2.12 -15.81 -7.12
C ALA A 28 -1.65 -14.86 -8.24
N ASN A 29 -2.21 -13.64 -8.32
CA ASN A 29 -1.75 -12.60 -9.24
C ASN A 29 -0.63 -11.78 -8.60
N MET A 30 -0.73 -11.49 -7.30
CA MET A 30 0.32 -10.81 -6.54
C MET A 30 1.61 -11.64 -6.50
N ASP A 31 1.54 -12.93 -6.17
CA ASP A 31 2.69 -13.84 -6.16
C ASP A 31 3.42 -13.87 -7.52
N ARG A 32 2.66 -13.81 -8.62
CA ARG A 32 3.24 -13.76 -9.97
C ARG A 32 3.97 -12.46 -10.23
N LEU A 33 3.39 -11.32 -9.83
CA LEU A 33 3.99 -10.01 -10.01
C LEU A 33 5.25 -9.86 -9.15
N ASP A 34 5.23 -10.36 -7.92
CA ASP A 34 6.38 -10.35 -7.02
C ASP A 34 7.52 -11.22 -7.57
N GLY A 35 7.20 -12.43 -8.06
CA GLY A 35 8.17 -13.29 -8.72
C GLY A 35 8.77 -12.66 -9.98
N ALA A 36 7.95 -12.02 -10.81
CA ALA A 36 8.41 -11.31 -12.01
C ALA A 36 9.30 -10.11 -11.66
N GLY A 37 8.93 -9.35 -10.63
CA GLY A 37 9.72 -8.22 -10.12
C GLY A 37 11.07 -8.66 -9.56
N ALA A 38 11.10 -9.75 -8.79
CA ALA A 38 12.33 -10.33 -8.25
C ALA A 38 13.28 -10.79 -9.38
N ALA A 39 12.74 -11.47 -10.40
CA ALA A 39 13.53 -11.89 -11.56
C ALA A 39 14.11 -10.68 -12.32
N ALA A 40 13.30 -9.66 -12.60
CA ALA A 40 13.76 -8.45 -13.27
C ALA A 40 14.83 -7.69 -12.47
N ALA A 41 14.71 -7.66 -11.14
CA ALA A 41 15.71 -7.04 -10.27
C ALA A 41 17.06 -7.77 -10.30
N ILE A 42 17.07 -9.09 -10.41
CA ILE A 42 18.30 -9.89 -10.56
C ILE A 42 18.96 -9.59 -11.91
N GLU A 43 18.17 -9.59 -12.99
CA GLU A 43 18.69 -9.28 -14.33
C GLU A 43 19.28 -7.87 -14.40
N ALA A 44 18.61 -6.87 -13.80
CA ALA A 44 19.09 -5.49 -13.78
C ALA A 44 20.44 -5.32 -13.07
N ARG A 45 20.73 -6.16 -12.06
CA ARG A 45 21.99 -6.12 -11.28
C ARG A 45 23.10 -6.95 -11.92
N ALA A 46 22.79 -7.82 -12.88
CA ALA A 46 23.79 -8.65 -13.55
C ALA A 46 24.83 -7.79 -14.29
N VAL A 47 26.11 -8.01 -14.01
CA VAL A 47 27.20 -7.29 -14.68
C VAL A 47 27.38 -7.85 -16.09
N THR A 48 27.42 -6.96 -17.08
CA THR A 48 27.60 -7.31 -18.50
C THR A 48 28.93 -6.78 -19.04
N ALA A 49 29.40 -7.36 -20.15
CA ALA A 49 30.65 -6.95 -20.78
C ALA A 49 30.66 -5.49 -21.28
N ASN A 50 29.49 -4.86 -21.41
CA ASN A 50 29.36 -3.49 -21.89
C ASN A 50 29.27 -2.46 -20.74
N ASP A 51 29.35 -2.90 -19.49
CA ASP A 51 29.20 -2.02 -18.33
C ASP A 51 30.47 -1.20 -18.07
N SER A 52 30.30 0.10 -17.84
CA SER A 52 31.40 0.96 -17.42
C SER A 52 31.81 0.67 -15.96
N ALA A 53 33.03 1.04 -15.58
CA ALA A 53 33.52 0.87 -14.20
C ALA A 53 32.66 1.61 -13.14
N ALA A 54 31.89 2.63 -13.53
CA ALA A 54 30.92 3.28 -12.65
C ALA A 54 29.67 2.41 -12.45
N ILE A 55 29.14 1.82 -13.54
CA ILE A 55 27.97 0.93 -13.51
C ILE A 55 28.28 -0.32 -12.67
N VAL A 56 29.46 -0.92 -12.84
CA VAL A 56 29.87 -2.10 -12.05
C VAL A 56 29.88 -1.81 -10.55
N ARG A 57 30.38 -0.63 -10.15
CA ARG A 57 30.38 -0.19 -8.75
C ARG A 57 28.97 0.05 -8.21
N ALA A 58 28.09 0.64 -9.02
CA ALA A 58 26.70 0.85 -8.64
C ALA A 58 25.95 -0.47 -8.44
N LYS A 59 26.11 -1.45 -9.36
CA LYS A 59 25.53 -2.79 -9.22
C LYS A 59 26.01 -3.49 -7.95
N ALA A 60 27.32 -3.46 -7.69
CA ALA A 60 27.88 -4.02 -6.46
C ALA A 60 27.44 -3.30 -5.17
N ALA A 61 27.02 -2.02 -5.25
CA ALA A 61 26.44 -1.31 -4.13
C ALA A 61 24.98 -1.73 -3.89
N LEU A 62 24.20 -1.95 -4.97
CA LEU A 62 22.83 -2.47 -4.89
C LEU A 62 22.77 -3.87 -4.26
N ASP A 63 23.78 -4.72 -4.50
CA ASP A 63 23.87 -6.05 -3.87
C ASP A 63 24.10 -5.99 -2.35
N LYS A 64 24.65 -4.87 -1.86
CA LYS A 64 24.91 -4.65 -0.42
C LYS A 64 23.83 -3.84 0.26
N LEU A 65 22.87 -3.30 -0.49
CA LEU A 65 21.81 -2.48 0.05
C LEU A 65 20.87 -3.36 0.87
N ASP A 66 20.72 -3.03 2.16
CA ASP A 66 19.71 -3.65 3.00
C ASP A 66 18.34 -3.09 2.64
N VAL A 67 17.46 -3.95 2.17
CA VAL A 67 16.08 -3.62 1.77
C VAL A 67 15.05 -4.08 2.81
N ALA A 68 15.48 -4.70 3.91
CA ALA A 68 14.57 -5.26 4.91
C ALA A 68 13.66 -4.21 5.54
N GLU A 69 14.21 -3.01 5.83
CA GLU A 69 13.44 -1.91 6.41
C GLU A 69 12.33 -1.43 5.45
N GLY A 70 12.65 -1.26 4.16
CA GLY A 70 11.69 -0.84 3.15
C GLY A 70 10.61 -1.89 2.88
N LEU A 71 10.96 -3.18 2.92
CA LEU A 71 9.98 -4.27 2.80
C LEU A 71 9.01 -4.29 3.98
N ALA A 72 9.50 -4.06 5.21
CA ALA A 72 8.66 -4.02 6.40
C ALA A 72 7.67 -2.84 6.38
N GLU A 73 8.04 -1.70 5.81
CA GLU A 73 7.11 -0.57 5.60
C GLU A 73 6.08 -0.87 4.51
N LEU A 74 6.50 -1.52 3.42
CA LEU A 74 5.63 -1.87 2.31
C LEU A 74 4.55 -2.89 2.72
N GLU A 75 4.91 -3.91 3.49
CA GLU A 75 3.97 -4.94 3.97
C GLU A 75 2.89 -4.34 4.86
N GLY A 76 3.23 -3.33 5.69
CA GLY A 76 2.27 -2.66 6.57
C GLY A 76 1.31 -1.70 5.88
N SER A 77 1.63 -1.22 4.67
CA SER A 77 0.80 -0.22 3.96
C SER A 77 -0.23 -0.84 3.01
N ALA A 78 0.03 -2.04 2.47
CA ALA A 78 -0.90 -2.72 1.56
C ALA A 78 -1.82 -3.75 2.25
N ALA A 79 -1.50 -4.14 3.49
CA ALA A 79 -2.30 -5.11 4.24
C ALA A 79 -3.64 -4.51 4.71
N ARG A 80 -4.63 -5.40 4.91
CA ARG A 80 -5.87 -5.02 5.57
C ARG A 80 -5.59 -4.67 7.03
N VAL A 81 -6.03 -3.49 7.45
CA VAL A 81 -5.87 -3.02 8.82
C VAL A 81 -6.77 -3.79 9.79
N ALA A 82 -6.22 -4.27 10.90
CA ALA A 82 -6.99 -4.88 11.98
C ALA A 82 -7.42 -3.83 13.05
N VAL A 83 -8.47 -4.14 13.82
CA VAL A 83 -8.99 -3.21 14.85
C VAL A 83 -7.95 -2.93 15.95
N ASP A 84 -7.17 -3.92 16.34
CA ASP A 84 -6.17 -3.82 17.42
C ASP A 84 -4.98 -2.92 17.03
N GLU A 85 -4.60 -2.89 15.75
CA GLU A 85 -3.52 -2.06 15.21
C GLU A 85 -3.80 -0.54 15.25
N LYS A 86 -5.08 -0.13 15.23
CA LYS A 86 -5.47 1.29 15.25
C LYS A 86 -5.23 1.90 16.63
N ARG A 87 -4.51 3.03 16.71
CA ARG A 87 -4.22 3.75 17.96
C ARG A 87 -4.45 5.24 17.78
N MET A 88 -4.87 5.93 18.85
CA MET A 88 -5.08 7.38 18.83
C MET A 88 -3.79 8.16 18.53
N ILE A 89 -2.63 7.64 18.95
CA ILE A 89 -1.33 8.28 18.78
C ILE A 89 -0.31 7.21 18.38
N ASN A 90 0.62 7.57 17.49
CA ASN A 90 1.72 6.72 17.02
C ASN A 90 1.25 5.34 16.52
N CYS A 91 0.16 5.30 15.75
CA CYS A 91 -0.26 4.09 15.04
C CYS A 91 0.56 3.93 13.74
N ARG A 92 0.76 2.69 13.31
CA ARG A 92 1.42 2.34 12.05
C ARG A 92 0.45 1.82 10.99
N ALA A 93 -0.83 1.67 11.35
CA ALA A 93 -1.88 1.23 10.45
C ALA A 93 -2.18 2.28 9.38
N ASP A 94 -2.65 1.84 8.21
CA ASP A 94 -2.98 2.71 7.09
C ASP A 94 -4.17 3.64 7.42
N LEU A 95 -3.93 4.95 7.37
CA LEU A 95 -4.93 5.99 7.63
C LEU A 95 -6.00 6.06 6.54
N ASN A 96 -5.66 5.69 5.30
CA ASN A 96 -6.59 5.72 4.18
C ASN A 96 -7.61 4.56 4.22
N GLN A 97 -7.39 3.57 5.09
CA GLN A 97 -8.32 2.45 5.33
C GLN A 97 -9.24 2.74 6.53
N LEU A 98 -10.42 3.29 6.21
CA LEU A 98 -11.38 3.73 7.23
C LEU A 98 -11.92 2.56 8.08
N VAL A 99 -12.19 1.41 7.47
CA VAL A 99 -12.73 0.20 8.10
C VAL A 99 -11.58 -0.75 8.46
N PRO A 100 -11.65 -1.50 9.58
CA PRO A 100 -12.70 -1.50 10.59
C PRO A 100 -12.61 -0.32 11.56
N PHE A 101 -13.76 0.16 12.03
CA PHE A 101 -13.83 1.23 13.04
C PHE A 101 -13.41 0.70 14.42
N LYS A 102 -12.67 1.52 15.17
CA LYS A 102 -12.24 1.22 16.55
C LYS A 102 -12.83 2.17 17.59
N TYR A 103 -13.01 3.44 17.22
CA TYR A 103 -13.41 4.51 18.11
C TYR A 103 -14.74 5.09 17.65
N ASP A 104 -15.83 4.44 18.03
CA ASP A 104 -17.18 4.81 17.54
C ASP A 104 -17.60 6.23 17.91
N TRP A 105 -17.06 6.80 18.99
CA TRP A 105 -17.35 8.19 19.41
C TRP A 105 -16.74 9.26 18.50
N ALA A 106 -15.74 8.91 17.69
CA ALA A 106 -15.02 9.83 16.81
C ALA A 106 -15.62 9.86 15.39
N TRP A 107 -16.62 9.01 15.14
CA TRP A 107 -17.40 8.95 13.93
C TRP A 107 -18.72 9.70 14.15
#